data_AF-X1AYP8-F1
#
_entry.id   AF-X1AYP8-F1
#
_cell.length_a   1.000
_cell.length_b   1.000
_cell.length_c   1.000
_cell.angle_alpha   90.00
_cell.angle_beta   90.00
_cell.angle_gamma   90.00
#
_symmetry.space_group_name_H-M   'P 1'
#
loop_
_entity.id
_entity.type
_entity.pdbx_description
1 polymer ?
#
loop_
_entity_poly.entity_id
_entity_poly.type
_entity_poly.pdbx_seq_one_letter_code
_entity_poly.pdbx_strand_id
1 'polypeptide(L)' 'MAERSTRNKIRWQARKMYDSTEHMLQRAKYLQELAGDRSEYINDTLPILVGAIVEMQKAFKTFEEGL' A
#
# COMPACT_ATOMS: atom_id res chain seq x y z
N MET A 1 -28.01 -11.21 -12.87
CA MET A 1 -27.13 -11.71 -11.77
C MET A 1 -25.63 -11.39 -11.94
N ALA A 2 -25.16 -10.86 -13.09
CA ALA A 2 -23.72 -10.65 -13.33
C ALA A 2 -23.09 -9.41 -12.65
N GLU A 3 -23.78 -8.26 -12.67
CA GLU A 3 -23.19 -6.97 -12.30
C GLU A 3 -22.83 -6.81 -10.82
N ARG A 4 -23.71 -7.27 -9.91
CA ARG A 4 -23.42 -7.31 -8.46
C ARG A 4 -22.22 -8.21 -8.13
N SER A 5 -22.04 -9.32 -8.87
CA SER A 5 -20.89 -10.21 -8.66
C SER A 5 -19.58 -9.58 -9.12
N THR A 6 -19.60 -8.82 -10.22
CA THR A 6 -18.43 -8.09 -10.73
C THR A 6 -18.03 -6.96 -9.79
N ARG A 7 -19.00 -6.16 -9.31
CA ARG A 7 -18.74 -5.09 -8.33
C ARG A 7 -18.12 -5.63 -7.03
N ASN A 8 -18.66 -6.72 -6.50
CA ASN A 8 -18.11 -7.36 -5.30
C ASN A 8 -16.68 -7.89 -5.51
N LYS A 9 -16.39 -8.45 -6.70
CA LYS A 9 -15.03 -8.88 -7.06
C LYS A 9 -14.07 -7.69 -7.09
N ILE A 10 -14.46 -6.58 -7.70
CA ILE A 10 -13.61 -5.37 -7.76
C ILE A 10 -13.34 -4.85 -6.34
N ARG A 11 -14.36 -4.73 -5.49
CA ARG A 11 -14.19 -4.32 -4.09
C ARG A 11 -13.25 -5.26 -3.33
N TRP A 12 -13.39 -6.57 -3.52
CA TRP A 12 -12.51 -7.55 -2.89
C TRP A 12 -11.06 -7.41 -3.35
N GLN A 13 -10.83 -7.18 -4.64
CA GLN A 13 -9.48 -6.94 -5.17
C GLN A 13 -8.90 -5.62 -4.63
N ALA A 14 -9.69 -4.54 -4.56
CA ALA A 14 -9.27 -3.27 -3.96
C ALA A 14 -8.83 -3.46 -2.50
N ARG A 15 -9.61 -4.21 -1.70
CA ARG A 15 -9.23 -4.56 -0.33
C ARG A 15 -7.94 -5.37 -0.27
N LYS A 16 -7.74 -6.35 -1.17
CA LYS A 16 -6.48 -7.12 -1.22
C LYS A 16 -5.27 -6.25 -1.56
N MET A 17 -5.45 -5.27 -2.43
CA MET A 17 -4.41 -4.31 -2.75
C MET A 17 -4.11 -3.40 -1.55
N TYR A 18 -5.14 -2.92 -0.84
CA TYR A 18 -4.98 -2.17 0.41
C TYR A 18 -4.18 -2.97 1.45
N ASP A 19 -4.59 -4.21 1.75
CA ASP A 19 -3.90 -5.09 2.70
C ASP A 19 -2.43 -5.29 2.29
N SER A 20 -2.16 -5.47 0.98
CA SER A 20 -0.80 -5.63 0.47
C SER A 20 0.06 -4.37 0.66
N THR A 21 -0.52 -3.18 0.46
CA THR A 21 0.19 -1.91 0.71
C THR A 21 0.50 -1.71 2.19
N GLU A 22 -0.36 -2.16 3.10
CA GLU A 22 -0.10 -2.12 4.54
C GLU A 22 1.10 -3.00 4.91
N HIS A 23 1.17 -4.23 4.37
CA HIS A 23 2.33 -5.10 4.56
C HIS A 23 3.61 -4.50 3.98
N MET A 24 3.55 -3.81 2.83
CA MET A 24 4.69 -3.12 2.25
C MET A 24 5.18 -1.98 3.16
N LEU A 25 4.29 -1.18 3.75
CA LEU A 25 4.65 -0.13 4.70
C LEU A 25 5.35 -0.69 5.94
N GLN A 26 4.85 -1.78 6.50
CA GLN A 26 5.48 -2.43 7.65
C GLN A 26 6.90 -2.89 7.31
N ARG A 27 7.09 -3.52 6.13
CA ARG A 27 8.42 -3.93 5.67
C ARG A 27 9.35 -2.76 5.39
N ALA A 28 8.83 -1.66 4.84
CA ALA A 28 9.60 -0.44 4.62
C ALA A 28 10.08 0.15 5.96
N LYS A 29 9.21 0.27 6.96
CA LYS A 29 9.61 0.75 8.30
C LYS A 29 10.71 -0.13 8.92
N TYR A 30 10.55 -1.45 8.85
CA TYR A 30 11.56 -2.38 9.33
C TYR A 30 12.89 -2.25 8.58
N LEU A 31 12.84 -2.03 7.26
CA LEU A 31 14.04 -1.78 6.46
C LEU A 31 14.74 -0.48 6.89
N GLN A 32 13.98 0.57 7.22
CA GLN A 32 14.53 1.82 7.75
C GLN A 32 15.24 1.61 9.10
N GLU A 33 14.60 0.86 10.00
CA GLU A 33 15.17 0.50 11.30
C GLU A 33 16.47 -0.29 11.17
N LEU A 34 16.51 -1.24 10.23
CA LEU A 34 17.72 -2.02 9.95
C LEU A 34 18.83 -1.20 9.28
N ALA A 35 18.46 -0.25 8.43
CA ALA A 35 19.42 0.63 7.77
C ALA A 35 20.14 1.50 8.81
N GLY A 36 19.40 2.13 9.74
CA GLY A 36 19.97 3.09 10.69
C GLY A 36 20.88 4.09 9.96
N ASP A 37 22.09 4.33 10.47
CA ASP A 37 23.08 5.20 9.81
C ASP A 37 23.96 4.47 8.78
N ARG A 38 23.67 3.19 8.49
CA ARG A 38 24.52 2.32 7.66
C ARG A 38 24.26 2.47 6.16
N SER A 39 23.18 3.14 5.76
CA SER A 39 22.86 3.35 4.35
C SER A 39 22.10 4.64 4.12
N GLU A 40 22.84 5.69 3.78
CA GLU A 40 22.30 7.00 3.37
C GLU A 40 21.34 6.86 2.18
N TYR A 41 21.68 6.01 1.19
CA TYR A 41 20.81 5.73 0.06
C TYR A 41 19.42 5.22 0.45
N ILE A 42 19.34 4.29 1.42
CA ILE A 42 18.05 3.81 1.94
C ILE A 42 17.34 4.95 2.67
N ASN A 43 18.04 5.70 3.50
CA ASN A 43 17.44 6.82 4.25
C ASN A 43 16.90 7.93 3.34
N ASP A 44 17.50 8.17 2.19
CA ASP A 44 17.05 9.17 1.23
C ASP A 44 15.91 8.67 0.34
N THR A 45 15.98 7.40 -0.09
CA THR A 45 15.04 6.85 -1.08
C THR A 45 13.77 6.30 -0.44
N LEU A 46 13.88 5.70 0.75
CA LEU A 46 12.79 5.01 1.41
C LEU A 46 11.63 5.93 1.82
N PRO A 47 11.85 7.18 2.28
CA PRO A 47 10.75 8.11 2.54
C PRO A 47 9.89 8.39 1.30
N ILE A 48 10.50 8.48 0.11
CA ILE A 48 9.78 8.67 -1.16
C ILE A 48 8.89 7.45 -1.46
N LEU A 49 9.44 6.25 -1.31
CA LEU A 49 8.69 5.00 -1.50
C LEU A 49 7.54 4.87 -0.49
N VAL A 50 7.78 5.18 0.78
CA VAL A 50 6.74 5.19 1.82
C VAL A 50 5.63 6.16 1.46
N GLY A 51 5.97 7.37 1.01
CA GLY A 51 4.99 8.36 0.53
C GLY A 51 4.13 7.83 -0.61
N ALA A 52 4.75 7.20 -1.62
CA ALA A 52 4.02 6.61 -2.74
C ALA A 52 3.07 5.48 -2.30
N ILE A 53 3.51 4.61 -1.37
CA ILE A 53 2.68 3.52 -0.86
C ILE A 53 1.47 4.08 -0.08
N VAL A 54 1.66 5.14 0.70
CA VAL A 54 0.55 5.80 1.42
C VAL A 54 -0.50 6.35 0.44
N GLU A 55 -0.08 6.99 -0.65
CA GLU A 55 -1.01 7.49 -1.68
C GLU A 55 -1.73 6.34 -2.41
N MET A 56 -1.03 5.25 -2.72
CA MET A 56 -1.66 4.04 -3.27
C MET A 56 -2.71 3.46 -2.31
N GLN A 57 -2.39 3.39 -1.02
CA GLN A 57 -3.29 2.87 0.01
C GLN A 57 -4.57 3.70 0.10
N LYS A 58 -4.46 5.04 0.05
CA LYS A 58 -5.62 5.94 -0.01
C LYS A 58 -6.48 5.65 -1.25
N ALA A 59 -5.86 5.51 -2.42
CA ALA A 59 -6.59 5.21 -3.66
C ALA A 59 -7.34 3.87 -3.58
N PHE A 60 -6.71 2.80 -3.10
CA PHE A 60 -7.38 1.50 -2.94
C PHE A 60 -8.50 1.53 -1.91
N LYS A 61 -8.33 2.27 -0.82
CA LYS A 61 -9.41 2.49 0.16
C LYS A 61 -10.60 3.22 -0.48
N THR A 62 -10.35 4.27 -1.28
CA THR A 62 -11.41 4.96 -2.03
C THR A 62 -12.09 4.03 -3.04
N PHE A 63 -11.38 3.12 -3.69
CA PHE A 63 -12.01 2.12 -4.58
C PHE A 63 -12.84 1.08 -3.82
N GLU A 64 -12.44 0.71 -2.60
CA GLU A 64 -13.22 -0.18 -1.75
C GLU A 64 -14.54 0.48 -1.29
N GLU A 65 -14.46 1.74 -0.85
CA GLU A 65 -15.56 2.51 -0.26
C GLU A 65 -16.47 3.19 -1.30
N GLY A 66 -15.93 3.56 -2.47
CA GLY A 66 -16.60 4.36 -3.51
C GLY A 66 -17.32 3.56 -4.60
N LEU A 67 -17.26 2.23 -4.55
CA LEU A 67 -18.16 1.33 -5.29
C LEU A 67 -19.37 0.94 -4.45
#